data_AF-A0ABD3GJF8-F1
#
_entry.id   AF-A0ABD3GJF8-F1
#
_cell.length_a   1.000
_cell.length_b   1.000
_cell.length_c   1.000
_cell.angle_alpha   90.00
_cell.angle_beta   90.00
_cell.angle_gamma   90.00
#
_symmetry.space_group_name_H-M   'P 1'
#
loop_
_entity.id
_entity.type
_entity.pdbx_description
1 polymer ?
#
loop_
_entity_poly.entity_id
_entity_poly.type
_entity_poly.pdbx_seq_one_letter_code
_entity_poly.pdbx_strand_id
1 'polypeptide(L)'
;MDVRVARTSSVVPAKHIREHWMPLSNLDRVVMPTYVRVLLVYSLSSRESNCSYSQFLQTLKESLARVLVDFYPMAGRLGVQDDGMVNLHCNGAGAIFSEAVANQPLRNAELASNMSYLSGLHPADIGEGPLYVPSRETQIPALVIQVTHFTCENMVLAVNWHHTVADICSGCHLLKSWAELASGRKKPSLRPVHSRSLVQPRNELDVTSAERWARLARVSRAAVETVQDSPAVLKAFSLSYRNTLQLQQAVHGELGATSSSSIGAPDGSVLAQLWRLLAKARRAEEPDDRDNASRLFMFVEGRSFLDLPRGYFGNVVGCACARSTEEALRDGSLPSIARLIQNAVAEISCREFFQSLVDWVEAQRLSTARQEHGLSMEHYVAATLWTFAPFYDLNFGEGRPTFAITNPAPRRFFDGLVILPGHHQEADKTALIQVRASCLNRLKDDPEFQTLCSPVRFPVTDPQHSSRISA
;
A
#
# COMPACT_ATOMS: atom_id res chain seq x y z
N MET A 1 -2.48 18.96 13.72
CA MET A 1 -2.03 19.74 12.56
C MET A 1 -3.23 20.46 11.98
N ASP A 2 -3.12 21.76 11.67
CA ASP A 2 -4.21 22.56 11.10
C ASP A 2 -4.13 22.58 9.57
N VAL A 3 -4.92 21.72 8.91
CA VAL A 3 -5.04 21.66 7.44
C VAL A 3 -6.40 22.24 7.06
N ARG A 4 -6.40 23.32 6.29
CA ARG A 4 -7.62 23.94 5.78
C ARG A 4 -7.77 23.67 4.29
N VAL A 5 -8.90 23.04 3.93
CA VAL A 5 -9.27 22.83 2.53
C VAL A 5 -9.80 24.15 1.97
N ALA A 6 -9.13 24.65 0.94
CA ALA A 6 -9.51 25.89 0.26
C ALA A 6 -10.57 25.65 -0.82
N ARG A 7 -10.45 24.53 -1.56
CA ARG A 7 -11.34 24.18 -2.66
C ARG A 7 -11.37 22.68 -2.89
N THR A 8 -12.55 22.16 -3.18
CA THR A 8 -12.73 20.79 -3.71
C THR A 8 -13.41 20.89 -5.08
N SER A 9 -12.93 20.09 -6.02
CA SER A 9 -13.41 20.07 -7.41
C SER A 9 -13.34 18.65 -7.99
N SER A 10 -14.02 18.41 -9.10
CA SER A 10 -13.86 17.16 -9.87
C SER A 10 -12.96 17.39 -11.07
N VAL A 11 -11.91 16.57 -11.23
CA VAL A 11 -11.08 16.56 -12.43
C VAL A 11 -11.58 15.45 -13.34
N VAL A 12 -12.31 15.85 -14.38
CA VAL A 12 -12.92 14.93 -15.37
C VAL A 12 -11.93 14.59 -16.48
N PRO A 13 -12.11 13.45 -17.19
CA PRO A 13 -11.31 13.12 -18.36
C PRO A 13 -11.36 14.23 -19.42
N ALA A 14 -10.23 14.53 -20.06
CA ALA A 14 -10.09 15.58 -21.07
C ALA A 14 -10.86 15.29 -22.38
N LYS A 15 -11.40 14.07 -22.50
CA LYS A 15 -12.27 13.64 -23.60
C LYS A 15 -13.48 12.94 -23.01
N HIS A 16 -14.63 13.10 -23.66
CA HIS A 16 -15.84 12.39 -23.29
C HIS A 16 -15.60 10.88 -23.23
N ILE A 17 -15.98 10.27 -22.11
CA ILE A 17 -15.96 8.82 -21.90
C ILE A 17 -17.37 8.30 -22.10
N ARG A 18 -17.53 7.29 -22.94
CA ARG A 18 -18.82 6.62 -23.09
C ARG A 18 -19.19 5.95 -21.77
N GLU A 19 -20.28 6.40 -21.17
CA GLU A 19 -20.83 5.84 -19.94
C GLU A 19 -21.18 4.36 -20.12
N HIS A 20 -20.73 3.54 -19.18
CA HIS A 20 -21.06 2.12 -19.10
C HIS A 20 -20.72 1.58 -17.70
N TRP A 21 -21.25 0.40 -17.39
CA TRP A 21 -20.84 -0.38 -16.23
C TRP A 21 -19.75 -1.37 -16.65
N MET A 22 -18.64 -1.36 -15.92
CA MET A 22 -17.55 -2.31 -16.06
C MET A 22 -17.64 -3.35 -14.94
N PRO A 23 -17.81 -4.64 -15.28
CA PRO A 23 -17.74 -5.72 -14.30
C PRO A 23 -16.37 -5.79 -13.65
N LEU A 24 -16.34 -5.99 -12.33
CA LEU A 24 -15.11 -6.32 -11.61
C LEU A 24 -14.73 -7.78 -11.87
N SER A 25 -13.42 -8.07 -11.94
CA SER A 25 -12.91 -9.45 -12.00
C SER A 25 -13.11 -10.16 -10.66
N ASN A 26 -12.97 -11.48 -10.66
CA ASN A 26 -12.99 -12.29 -9.44
C ASN A 26 -11.93 -11.81 -8.44
N LEU A 27 -10.72 -11.45 -8.90
CA LEU A 27 -9.63 -11.01 -8.02
C LEU A 27 -9.81 -9.59 -7.46
N ASP A 28 -10.66 -8.77 -8.07
CA ASP A 28 -11.05 -7.47 -7.51
C ASP A 28 -11.96 -7.61 -6.28
N ARG A 29 -12.57 -8.80 -6.09
CA ARG A 29 -13.56 -9.06 -5.03
C ARG A 29 -12.96 -9.67 -3.76
N VAL A 30 -11.67 -10.03 -3.77
CA VAL A 30 -10.96 -10.63 -2.61
C VAL A 30 -10.09 -9.63 -1.85
N VAL A 31 -10.04 -8.38 -2.30
CA VAL A 31 -9.31 -7.31 -1.61
C VAL A 31 -10.23 -6.53 -0.69
N MET A 32 -9.67 -5.99 0.39
CA MET A 32 -10.42 -5.17 1.35
C MET A 32 -10.93 -3.89 0.66
N PRO A 33 -12.22 -3.52 0.85
CA PRO A 33 -12.79 -2.31 0.26
C PRO A 33 -12.31 -1.07 1.01
N THR A 34 -11.05 -0.70 0.82
CA THR A 34 -10.42 0.49 1.41
C THR A 34 -9.72 1.30 0.33
N TYR A 35 -9.25 2.50 0.67
CA TYR A 35 -8.34 3.26 -0.18
C TYR A 35 -6.90 2.85 0.07
N VAL A 36 -6.18 2.56 -1.02
CA VAL A 36 -4.72 2.54 -1.03
C VAL A 36 -4.27 4.00 -1.07
N ARG A 37 -3.37 4.41 -0.16
CA ARG A 37 -3.01 5.81 0.05
C ARG A 37 -1.52 6.01 -0.15
N VAL A 38 -1.14 6.95 -1.01
CA VAL A 38 0.27 7.36 -1.21
C VAL A 38 0.36 8.86 -0.97
N LEU A 39 1.29 9.27 -0.12
CA LEU A 39 1.62 10.67 0.14
C LEU A 39 3.02 10.93 -0.40
N LEU A 40 3.13 11.86 -1.34
CA LEU A 40 4.38 12.28 -1.96
C LEU A 40 4.69 13.72 -1.54
N VAL A 41 5.89 13.94 -1.03
CA VAL A 41 6.36 15.27 -0.63
C VAL A 41 7.18 15.86 -1.77
N TYR A 42 6.84 17.08 -2.19
CA TYR A 42 7.62 17.87 -3.15
C TYR A 42 8.11 19.15 -2.47
N SER A 43 9.23 19.70 -2.93
CA SER A 43 9.75 20.99 -2.47
C SER A 43 9.83 21.97 -3.63
N LEU A 44 9.03 23.05 -3.59
CA LEU A 44 9.08 24.11 -4.60
C LEU A 44 10.32 25.01 -4.46
N SER A 45 11.02 24.92 -3.32
CA SER A 45 12.27 25.64 -3.08
C SER A 45 13.51 24.99 -3.70
N SER A 46 13.35 23.89 -4.45
CA SER A 46 14.47 23.22 -5.11
C SER A 46 15.06 24.11 -6.21
N ARG A 47 16.39 24.07 -6.41
CA ARG A 47 17.08 24.86 -7.44
C ARG A 47 16.61 24.58 -8.88
N GLU A 48 15.80 23.53 -9.07
CA GLU A 48 15.28 23.09 -10.37
C GLU A 48 13.88 23.66 -10.68
N SER A 49 13.17 24.21 -9.69
CA SER A 49 11.77 24.66 -9.82
C SER A 49 11.61 26.18 -9.62
N ASN A 50 11.25 26.91 -10.67
CA ASN A 50 10.81 28.32 -10.61
C ASN A 50 9.28 28.47 -10.60
N CYS A 51 8.57 27.38 -10.28
CA CYS A 51 7.13 27.27 -10.43
C CYS A 51 6.38 27.70 -9.17
N SER A 52 5.29 28.44 -9.35
CA SER A 52 4.38 28.75 -8.25
C SER A 52 3.51 27.54 -7.88
N TYR A 53 3.02 27.52 -6.64
CA TYR A 53 2.01 26.54 -6.21
C TYR A 53 0.82 26.44 -7.18
N SER A 54 0.35 27.57 -7.69
CA SER A 54 -0.75 27.62 -8.65
C SER A 54 -0.42 26.94 -9.99
N GLN A 55 0.79 27.13 -10.51
CA GLN A 55 1.25 26.49 -11.74
C GLN A 55 1.38 24.97 -11.54
N PHE A 56 1.90 24.51 -10.40
CA PHE A 56 1.97 23.09 -10.07
C PHE A 56 0.57 22.45 -10.01
N LEU A 57 -0.38 23.09 -9.33
CA LEU A 57 -1.77 22.62 -9.29
C LEU A 57 -2.39 22.54 -10.68
N GLN A 58 -2.14 23.54 -11.53
CA GLN A 58 -2.63 23.54 -12.90
C GLN A 58 -2.05 22.37 -13.70
N THR A 59 -0.73 22.17 -13.65
CA THR A 59 -0.05 21.04 -14.30
C THR A 59 -0.63 19.70 -13.82
N LEU A 60 -0.83 19.52 -12.52
CA LEU A 60 -1.43 18.31 -11.97
C LEU A 60 -2.85 18.07 -12.51
N LYS A 61 -3.72 19.08 -12.50
CA LYS A 61 -5.11 18.95 -12.96
C LYS A 61 -5.21 18.68 -14.46
N GLU A 62 -4.46 19.42 -15.28
CA GLU A 62 -4.48 19.27 -16.74
C GLU A 62 -3.93 17.92 -17.17
N SER A 63 -2.80 17.50 -16.59
CA SER A 63 -2.22 16.18 -16.85
C SER A 63 -3.09 15.04 -16.33
N LEU A 64 -3.78 15.24 -15.19
CA LEU A 64 -4.72 14.26 -14.65
C LEU A 64 -5.94 14.10 -15.57
N ALA A 65 -6.54 15.20 -16.03
CA ALA A 65 -7.63 15.15 -17.00
C ALA A 65 -7.20 14.38 -18.26
N ARG A 66 -5.97 14.59 -18.75
CA ARG A 66 -5.43 13.88 -19.91
C ARG A 66 -5.19 12.39 -19.64
N VAL A 67 -4.60 12.02 -18.50
CA VAL A 67 -4.30 10.60 -18.19
C VAL A 67 -5.58 9.81 -17.94
N LEU A 68 -6.61 10.43 -17.37
CA LEU A 68 -7.92 9.83 -17.15
C LEU A 68 -8.66 9.49 -18.46
N VAL A 69 -8.17 9.88 -19.63
CA VAL A 69 -8.69 9.37 -20.90
C VAL A 69 -8.31 7.91 -21.10
N ASP A 70 -7.03 7.57 -20.90
CA ASP A 70 -6.56 6.18 -20.98
C ASP A 70 -6.95 5.39 -19.73
N PHE A 71 -6.96 6.04 -18.56
CA PHE A 71 -7.31 5.46 -17.26
C PHE A 71 -8.74 5.81 -16.82
N TYR A 72 -9.67 5.87 -17.75
CA TYR A 72 -11.07 6.28 -17.50
C TYR A 72 -11.80 5.54 -16.37
N PRO A 73 -11.50 4.27 -16.02
CA PRO A 73 -12.10 3.63 -14.85
C PRO A 73 -11.84 4.40 -13.55
N MET A 74 -10.70 5.08 -13.44
CA MET A 74 -10.32 5.89 -12.29
C MET A 74 -11.12 7.19 -12.16
N ALA A 75 -11.82 7.61 -13.21
CA ALA A 75 -12.76 8.73 -13.18
C ALA A 75 -14.21 8.28 -12.84
N GLY A 76 -14.42 6.98 -12.61
CA GLY A 76 -15.74 6.42 -12.34
C GLY A 76 -16.12 6.40 -10.86
N ARG A 77 -17.19 5.66 -10.56
CA ARG A 77 -17.66 5.37 -9.20
C ARG A 77 -17.90 3.88 -9.03
N LEU A 78 -17.50 3.29 -7.90
CA LEU A 78 -18.01 1.99 -7.50
C LEU A 78 -19.47 2.14 -7.06
N GLY A 79 -20.33 1.25 -7.53
CA GLY A 79 -21.76 1.26 -7.21
C GLY A 79 -22.33 -0.15 -7.19
N VAL A 80 -23.50 -0.29 -6.56
CA VAL A 80 -24.27 -1.53 -6.52
C VAL A 80 -25.26 -1.54 -7.68
N GLN A 81 -25.24 -2.58 -8.51
CA GLN A 81 -26.20 -2.77 -9.60
C GLN A 81 -27.46 -3.50 -9.12
N ASP A 82 -28.45 -3.64 -10.02
CA ASP A 82 -29.76 -4.23 -9.69
C ASP A 82 -29.67 -5.67 -9.17
N ASP A 83 -28.69 -6.43 -9.68
CA ASP A 83 -28.33 -7.79 -9.24
C ASP A 83 -27.66 -7.82 -7.85
N GLY A 84 -27.45 -6.68 -7.22
CA GLY A 84 -26.78 -6.54 -5.92
C GLY A 84 -25.26 -6.67 -5.98
N MET A 85 -24.67 -6.77 -7.18
CA MET A 85 -23.24 -6.85 -7.36
C MET A 85 -22.62 -5.45 -7.38
N VAL A 86 -21.48 -5.31 -6.70
CA VAL A 86 -20.63 -4.12 -6.84
C VAL A 86 -19.89 -4.22 -8.16
N ASN A 87 -20.00 -3.17 -8.98
CA ASN A 87 -19.29 -2.98 -10.23
C ASN A 87 -18.86 -1.52 -10.39
N LEU A 88 -18.04 -1.23 -11.40
CA LEU A 88 -17.50 0.11 -11.63
C LEU A 88 -18.36 0.85 -12.66
N HIS A 89 -19.00 1.94 -12.24
CA HIS A 89 -19.70 2.86 -13.11
C HIS A 89 -18.71 3.81 -13.78
N CYS A 90 -18.38 3.56 -15.03
CA CYS A 90 -17.47 4.37 -15.83
C CYS A 90 -18.21 5.58 -16.45
N ASN A 91 -18.72 6.47 -15.60
CA ASN A 91 -19.53 7.63 -15.97
C ASN A 91 -18.74 8.92 -16.22
N GLY A 92 -17.40 8.87 -16.13
CA GLY A 92 -16.55 10.04 -16.36
C GLY A 92 -16.73 11.18 -15.34
N ALA A 93 -17.34 10.91 -14.16
CA ALA A 93 -17.58 11.90 -13.12
C ALA A 93 -16.29 12.55 -12.55
N GLY A 94 -15.13 11.96 -12.82
CA GLY A 94 -13.83 12.51 -12.51
C GLY A 94 -13.32 12.13 -11.13
N ALA A 95 -12.05 12.44 -10.89
CA ALA A 95 -11.40 12.30 -9.60
C ALA A 95 -11.81 13.45 -8.66
N ILE A 96 -12.05 13.15 -7.38
CA ILE A 96 -12.22 14.21 -6.37
C ILE A 96 -10.85 14.83 -6.10
N PHE A 97 -10.73 16.14 -6.26
CA PHE A 97 -9.47 16.87 -6.13
C PHE A 97 -9.64 18.05 -5.15
N SER A 98 -8.93 17.97 -4.03
CA SER A 98 -8.93 18.97 -2.97
C SER A 98 -7.62 19.75 -2.94
N GLU A 99 -7.72 21.07 -2.86
CA GLU A 99 -6.62 22.01 -2.63
C GLU A 99 -6.67 22.45 -1.18
N ALA A 100 -5.56 22.29 -0.46
CA ALA A 100 -5.48 22.59 0.95
C ALA A 100 -4.22 23.39 1.29
N VAL A 101 -4.27 24.10 2.41
CA VAL A 101 -3.15 24.85 2.97
C VAL A 101 -2.95 24.49 4.43
N ALA A 102 -1.70 24.41 4.86
CA ALA A 102 -1.32 24.26 6.26
C ALA A 102 -0.53 25.50 6.71
N ASN A 103 -1.02 26.18 7.75
CA ASN A 103 -0.41 27.41 8.27
C ASN A 103 0.82 27.12 9.16
N GLN A 104 1.62 26.11 8.80
CA GLN A 104 2.80 25.67 9.51
C GLN A 104 3.80 25.04 8.53
N PRO A 105 5.10 24.98 8.85
CA PRO A 105 6.08 24.23 8.06
C PRO A 105 5.85 22.72 8.24
N LEU A 106 6.12 21.92 7.20
CA LEU A 106 6.08 20.46 7.30
C LEU A 106 7.28 19.95 8.12
N ARG A 107 7.03 19.28 9.26
CA ARG A 107 8.09 18.72 10.12
C ARG A 107 8.10 17.18 10.17
N ASN A 108 9.27 16.62 10.48
CA ASN A 108 9.50 15.15 10.52
C ASN A 108 8.55 14.39 11.44
N ALA A 109 8.30 14.91 12.64
CA ALA A 109 7.43 14.28 13.62
C ALA A 109 5.94 14.31 13.21
N GLU A 110 5.60 15.15 12.23
CA GLU A 110 4.21 15.44 11.86
C GLU A 110 3.71 14.57 10.72
N LEU A 111 4.54 14.15 9.75
CA LEU A 111 4.01 13.44 8.59
C LEU A 111 3.35 12.12 9.00
N ALA A 112 4.08 11.23 9.70
CA ALA A 112 3.54 9.93 10.12
C ALA A 112 2.34 10.06 11.08
N SER A 113 2.38 11.04 11.98
CA SER A 113 1.36 11.23 13.03
C SER A 113 0.10 11.95 12.51
N ASN A 114 0.19 12.70 11.40
CA ASN A 114 -0.91 13.49 10.85
C ASN A 114 -1.36 13.02 9.45
N MET A 115 -0.95 11.82 9.00
CA MET A 115 -1.28 11.33 7.65
C MET A 115 -2.79 11.28 7.37
N SER A 116 -3.62 11.07 8.40
CA SER A 116 -5.08 11.08 8.24
C SER A 116 -5.60 12.45 7.77
N TYR A 117 -5.10 13.54 8.35
CA TYR A 117 -5.44 14.92 7.95
C TYR A 117 -4.91 15.28 6.56
N LEU A 118 -3.78 14.69 6.18
CA LEU A 118 -3.15 14.91 4.87
C LEU A 118 -3.71 14.04 3.75
N SER A 119 -4.46 13.00 4.08
CA SER A 119 -4.95 12.02 3.09
C SER A 119 -5.95 12.61 2.09
N GLY A 120 -6.71 13.63 2.47
CA GLY A 120 -7.81 14.16 1.64
C GLY A 120 -9.08 13.31 1.62
N LEU A 121 -9.14 12.19 2.35
CA LEU A 121 -10.36 11.36 2.39
C LEU A 121 -11.50 12.00 3.18
N HIS A 122 -11.20 12.63 4.32
CA HIS A 122 -12.23 13.33 5.10
C HIS A 122 -12.86 14.49 4.31
N PRO A 123 -12.09 15.39 3.68
CA PRO A 123 -12.64 16.41 2.78
C PRO A 123 -13.42 15.91 1.57
N ALA A 124 -13.21 14.65 1.16
CA ALA A 124 -13.94 14.07 0.03
C ALA A 124 -15.37 13.65 0.39
N ASP A 125 -15.74 13.68 1.67
CA ASP A 125 -17.08 13.38 2.18
C ASP A 125 -17.65 12.03 1.69
N ILE A 126 -16.80 10.99 1.78
CA ILE A 126 -17.08 9.64 1.28
C ILE A 126 -17.48 8.66 2.39
N GLY A 127 -17.84 9.18 3.57
CA GLY A 127 -18.13 8.41 4.77
C GLY A 127 -16.92 8.12 5.66
N GLU A 128 -17.17 7.54 6.82
CA GLU A 128 -16.13 7.17 7.79
C GLU A 128 -15.49 5.83 7.41
N GLY A 129 -14.14 5.83 7.37
CA GLY A 129 -13.37 4.62 7.15
C GLY A 129 -13.31 3.69 8.37
N PRO A 130 -12.53 2.59 8.31
CA PRO A 130 -11.50 2.32 7.29
C PRO A 130 -12.00 1.62 6.02
N LEU A 131 -13.25 1.14 6.02
CA LEU A 131 -13.88 0.44 4.89
C LEU A 131 -14.87 1.37 4.17
N TYR A 132 -14.82 1.37 2.85
CA TYR A 132 -15.59 2.26 1.97
C TYR A 132 -16.38 1.40 0.99
N VAL A 133 -17.54 0.90 1.43
CA VAL A 133 -18.37 -0.01 0.62
C VAL A 133 -19.49 0.79 -0.03
N PRO A 134 -19.70 0.71 -1.35
CA PRO A 134 -20.84 1.37 -1.98
C PRO A 134 -22.17 0.73 -1.55
N SER A 135 -23.24 1.53 -1.53
CA SER A 135 -24.61 1.07 -1.36
C SER A 135 -25.43 1.36 -2.63
N ARG A 136 -26.74 1.08 -2.60
CA ARG A 136 -27.65 1.47 -3.69
C ARG A 136 -27.82 2.99 -3.76
N GLU A 137 -27.67 3.68 -2.63
CA GLU A 137 -27.84 5.11 -2.45
C GLU A 137 -26.53 5.88 -2.60
N THR A 138 -25.40 5.25 -2.24
CA THR A 138 -24.09 5.91 -2.17
C THR A 138 -23.08 5.21 -3.05
N GLN A 139 -22.63 5.91 -4.09
CA GLN A 139 -21.51 5.49 -4.93
C GLN A 139 -20.17 6.01 -4.39
N ILE A 140 -19.10 5.23 -4.55
CA ILE A 140 -17.77 5.54 -3.98
C ILE A 140 -16.80 5.95 -5.10
N PRO A 141 -16.08 7.08 -5.01
CA PRO A 141 -15.15 7.51 -6.04
C PRO A 141 -13.94 6.59 -6.19
N ALA A 142 -13.58 6.27 -7.43
CA ALA A 142 -12.41 5.43 -7.69
C ALA A 142 -11.08 6.12 -7.31
N LEU A 143 -11.01 7.45 -7.40
CA LEU A 143 -9.81 8.25 -7.18
C LEU A 143 -10.12 9.54 -6.39
N VAL A 144 -9.37 9.76 -5.32
CA VAL A 144 -9.43 10.94 -4.44
C VAL A 144 -8.02 11.48 -4.25
N ILE A 145 -7.83 12.77 -4.53
CA ILE A 145 -6.54 13.45 -4.50
C ILE A 145 -6.64 14.69 -3.62
N GLN A 146 -5.60 14.95 -2.83
CA GLN A 146 -5.42 16.22 -2.15
C GLN A 146 -4.00 16.74 -2.37
N VAL A 147 -3.88 18.04 -2.59
CA VAL A 147 -2.60 18.75 -2.57
C VAL A 147 -2.63 19.74 -1.41
N THR A 148 -1.71 19.58 -0.46
CA THR A 148 -1.56 20.47 0.71
C THR A 148 -0.28 21.27 0.60
N HIS A 149 -0.37 22.61 0.55
CA HIS A 149 0.79 23.52 0.57
C HIS A 149 1.10 23.99 1.99
N PHE A 150 2.38 24.07 2.33
CA PHE A 150 2.89 24.44 3.66
C PHE A 150 3.69 25.74 3.60
N THR A 151 3.86 26.43 4.72
CA THR A 151 4.59 27.71 4.80
C THR A 151 6.09 27.61 4.52
N CYS A 152 6.65 26.39 4.45
CA CYS A 152 8.04 26.13 4.06
C CYS A 152 8.18 25.78 2.57
N GLU A 153 7.17 26.08 1.75
CA GLU A 153 7.13 25.77 0.31
C GLU A 153 7.18 24.28 -0.05
N ASN A 154 7.00 23.41 0.94
CA ASN A 154 6.78 21.98 0.71
C ASN A 154 5.31 21.74 0.38
N MET A 155 5.07 20.72 -0.44
CA MET A 155 3.73 20.25 -0.79
C MET A 155 3.60 18.77 -0.50
N VAL A 156 2.43 18.37 -0.03
CA VAL A 156 2.05 16.96 0.09
C VAL A 156 0.98 16.67 -0.96
N LEU A 157 1.33 15.85 -1.94
CA LEU A 157 0.39 15.24 -2.89
C LEU A 157 -0.06 13.89 -2.33
N ALA A 158 -1.29 13.84 -1.81
CA ALA A 158 -1.95 12.62 -1.40
C ALA A 158 -2.78 12.06 -2.57
N VAL A 159 -2.50 10.83 -2.97
CA VAL A 159 -3.24 10.10 -4.01
C VAL A 159 -3.84 8.86 -3.39
N ASN A 160 -5.16 8.72 -3.51
CA ASN A 160 -5.92 7.63 -2.93
C ASN A 160 -6.78 6.99 -4.01
N TRP A 161 -6.59 5.69 -4.25
CA TRP A 161 -7.48 4.93 -5.11
C TRP A 161 -8.15 3.80 -4.35
N HIS A 162 -9.39 3.49 -4.73
CA HIS A 162 -10.12 2.41 -4.11
C HIS A 162 -9.51 1.05 -4.49
N HIS A 163 -9.17 0.22 -3.51
CA HIS A 163 -8.38 -0.99 -3.72
C HIS A 163 -9.09 -2.00 -4.63
N THR A 164 -10.42 -2.13 -4.52
CA THR A 164 -11.26 -2.93 -5.43
C THR A 164 -11.08 -2.56 -6.91
N VAL A 165 -10.65 -1.34 -7.24
CA VAL A 165 -10.40 -0.92 -8.64
C VAL A 165 -9.00 -1.32 -9.09
N ALA A 166 -8.00 -1.19 -8.22
CA ALA A 166 -6.59 -1.40 -8.57
C ALA A 166 -5.74 -1.81 -7.36
N ASP A 167 -4.84 -2.77 -7.57
CA ASP A 167 -3.75 -3.04 -6.64
C ASP A 167 -2.63 -1.98 -6.75
N ILE A 168 -1.55 -2.16 -5.98
CA ILE A 168 -0.42 -1.23 -5.99
C ILE A 168 0.32 -1.19 -7.35
N CYS A 169 0.40 -2.30 -8.09
CA CYS A 169 1.07 -2.33 -9.39
C CYS A 169 0.29 -1.50 -10.41
N SER A 170 -1.03 -1.64 -10.44
CA SER A 170 -1.91 -0.78 -11.24
C SER A 170 -1.92 0.67 -10.77
N GLY A 171 -1.90 0.92 -9.45
CA GLY A 171 -1.73 2.27 -8.91
C GLY A 171 -0.44 2.94 -9.36
N CYS A 172 0.69 2.22 -9.31
CA CYS A 172 1.98 2.72 -9.80
C CYS A 172 1.96 2.97 -11.32
N HIS A 173 1.25 2.13 -12.09
CA HIS A 173 1.06 2.34 -13.53
C HIS A 173 0.31 3.65 -13.82
N LEU A 174 -0.76 3.94 -13.07
CA LEU A 174 -1.47 5.22 -13.15
C LEU A 174 -0.53 6.38 -12.80
N LEU A 175 0.14 6.33 -11.65
CA LEU A 175 1.02 7.41 -11.17
C LEU A 175 2.15 7.71 -12.16
N LYS A 176 2.82 6.69 -12.69
CA LYS A 176 3.87 6.84 -13.69
C LYS A 176 3.34 7.45 -14.98
N SER A 177 2.20 6.98 -15.47
CA SER A 177 1.56 7.51 -16.69
C SER A 177 1.13 8.96 -16.50
N TRP A 178 0.66 9.31 -15.30
CA TRP A 178 0.27 10.67 -14.97
C TRP A 178 1.49 11.61 -14.93
N ALA A 179 2.57 11.20 -14.25
CA ALA A 179 3.83 11.94 -14.21
C ALA A 179 4.43 12.14 -15.61
N GLU A 180 4.37 11.12 -16.48
CA GLU A 180 4.80 11.23 -17.88
C GLU A 180 4.06 12.32 -18.65
N LEU A 181 2.72 12.41 -18.50
CA LEU A 181 1.92 13.43 -19.18
C LEU A 181 2.13 14.83 -18.59
N ALA A 182 2.35 14.91 -17.27
CA ALA A 182 2.69 16.15 -16.57
C ALA A 182 4.05 16.69 -17.02
N SER A 183 5.03 15.80 -17.22
CA SER A 183 6.36 16.11 -17.79
C SER A 183 6.34 16.36 -19.30
N GLY A 184 5.18 16.61 -19.91
CA GLY A 184 5.06 17.02 -21.31
C GLY A 184 4.97 15.89 -22.34
N ARG A 185 4.95 14.60 -21.95
CA ARG A 185 4.68 13.53 -22.93
C ARG A 185 3.26 13.66 -23.47
N LYS A 186 3.08 13.30 -24.74
CA LYS A 186 1.77 13.35 -25.42
C LYS A 186 0.85 12.19 -25.04
N LYS A 187 1.43 11.03 -24.73
CA LYS A 187 0.74 9.76 -24.42
C LYS A 187 1.54 8.94 -23.40
N PRO A 188 0.90 8.09 -22.58
CA PRO A 188 1.59 7.17 -21.69
C PRO A 188 2.51 6.21 -22.47
N SER A 189 3.65 5.85 -21.87
CA SER A 189 4.59 4.86 -22.41
C SER A 189 4.02 3.45 -22.42
N LEU A 190 3.16 3.13 -21.45
CA LEU A 190 2.41 1.89 -21.35
C LEU A 190 0.92 2.23 -21.22
N ARG A 191 0.11 1.77 -22.17
CA ARG A 191 -1.36 1.94 -22.08
C ARG A 191 -1.96 0.91 -21.13
N PRO A 192 -2.97 1.28 -20.33
CA PRO A 192 -3.70 0.33 -19.49
C PRO A 192 -4.59 -0.58 -20.34
N VAL A 193 -4.72 -1.82 -19.89
CA VAL A 193 -5.64 -2.82 -20.40
C VAL A 193 -6.68 -3.08 -19.31
N HIS A 194 -7.89 -2.55 -19.51
CA HIS A 194 -8.98 -2.61 -18.53
C HIS A 194 -9.86 -3.87 -18.65
N SER A 195 -9.51 -4.80 -19.55
CA SER A 195 -10.27 -6.01 -19.81
C SER A 195 -10.23 -6.98 -18.62
N ARG A 196 -11.15 -6.79 -17.66
CA ARG A 196 -11.34 -7.69 -16.51
C ARG A 196 -11.70 -9.12 -16.92
N SER A 197 -12.22 -9.27 -18.14
CA SER A 197 -12.50 -10.56 -18.76
C SER A 197 -11.28 -11.41 -19.09
N LEU A 198 -10.05 -10.91 -18.89
CA LEU A 198 -8.82 -11.70 -18.98
C LEU A 198 -8.60 -12.58 -17.74
N VAL A 199 -9.31 -12.30 -16.65
CA VAL A 199 -9.29 -13.09 -15.41
C VAL A 199 -10.64 -13.79 -15.30
N GLN A 200 -10.69 -15.04 -15.74
CA GLN A 200 -11.93 -15.83 -15.83
C GLN A 200 -11.80 -17.15 -15.05
N PRO A 201 -12.89 -17.62 -14.43
CA PRO A 201 -12.92 -18.95 -13.85
C PRO A 201 -12.80 -20.03 -14.93
N ARG A 202 -12.39 -21.23 -14.51
CA ARG A 202 -12.48 -22.44 -15.34
C ARG A 202 -13.94 -22.87 -15.49
N ASN A 203 -14.23 -23.65 -16.54
CA ASN A 203 -15.55 -24.27 -16.72
C ASN A 203 -15.86 -25.26 -15.59
N GLU A 204 -14.87 -26.09 -15.23
CA GLU A 204 -14.89 -26.92 -14.03
C GLU A 204 -14.03 -26.22 -12.97
N LEU A 205 -14.70 -25.70 -11.94
CA LEU A 205 -14.05 -24.97 -10.86
C LEU A 205 -13.18 -25.92 -10.04
N ASP A 206 -11.93 -25.55 -9.81
CA ASP A 206 -11.06 -26.25 -8.86
C ASP A 206 -10.50 -25.26 -7.82
N VAL A 207 -11.01 -25.42 -6.61
CA VAL A 207 -10.74 -24.52 -5.49
C VAL A 207 -9.64 -25.05 -4.56
N THR A 208 -9.00 -26.17 -4.90
CA THR A 208 -8.14 -26.94 -4.00
C THR A 208 -7.00 -26.11 -3.41
N SER A 209 -6.32 -25.31 -4.25
CA SER A 209 -5.19 -24.49 -3.82
C SER A 209 -5.64 -23.27 -3.00
N ALA A 210 -6.76 -22.65 -3.38
CA ALA A 210 -7.29 -21.45 -2.72
C ALA A 210 -8.11 -21.73 -1.45
N GLU A 211 -8.69 -22.93 -1.27
CA GLU A 211 -9.41 -23.28 -0.04
C GLU A 211 -8.50 -23.24 1.20
N ARG A 212 -7.23 -23.62 1.03
CA ARG A 212 -6.22 -23.49 2.09
C ARG A 212 -6.05 -22.05 2.52
N TRP A 213 -6.07 -21.12 1.56
CA TRP A 213 -6.04 -19.68 1.82
C TRP A 213 -7.31 -19.19 2.53
N ALA A 214 -8.49 -19.61 2.06
CA ALA A 214 -9.77 -19.22 2.65
C ALA A 214 -9.93 -19.64 4.11
N ARG A 215 -9.38 -20.80 4.50
CA ARG A 215 -9.37 -21.26 5.90
C ARG A 215 -8.53 -20.38 6.82
N LEU A 216 -7.48 -19.74 6.30
CA LEU A 216 -6.63 -18.81 7.07
C LEU A 216 -7.27 -17.44 7.27
N ALA A 217 -8.18 -17.07 6.38
CA ALA A 217 -8.91 -15.82 6.38
C ALA A 217 -10.20 -15.84 7.23
N ARG A 218 -10.46 -16.93 7.97
CA ARG A 218 -11.65 -17.08 8.80
C ARG A 218 -11.37 -16.73 10.25
N VAL A 219 -12.22 -15.86 10.80
CA VAL A 219 -12.24 -15.50 12.22
C VAL A 219 -13.60 -15.75 12.80
N SER A 220 -13.62 -16.16 14.06
CA SER A 220 -14.85 -16.18 14.82
C SER A 220 -15.26 -14.73 15.14
N ARG A 221 -16.49 -14.36 14.80
CA ARG A 221 -17.07 -13.06 15.18
C ARG A 221 -16.90 -12.74 16.67
N ALA A 222 -16.92 -13.75 17.53
CA ALA A 222 -16.65 -13.65 18.97
C ALA A 222 -15.25 -13.08 19.29
N ALA A 223 -14.21 -13.43 18.52
CA ALA A 223 -12.85 -12.93 18.72
C ALA A 223 -12.68 -11.45 18.30
N VAL A 224 -13.54 -10.94 17.41
CA VAL A 224 -13.57 -9.52 17.03
C VAL A 224 -14.26 -8.68 18.12
N GLU A 225 -15.28 -9.25 18.77
CA GLU A 225 -16.09 -8.58 19.80
C GLU A 225 -15.35 -8.46 21.16
N THR A 226 -14.28 -9.23 21.40
CA THR A 226 -13.53 -9.25 22.68
C THR A 226 -12.27 -8.36 22.72
N VAL A 227 -11.91 -7.71 21.61
CA VAL A 227 -10.67 -6.91 21.54
C VAL A 227 -10.80 -5.66 22.40
N GLN A 228 -10.09 -5.63 23.54
CA GLN A 228 -9.96 -4.42 24.35
C GLN A 228 -8.90 -3.48 23.73
N ASP A 229 -9.32 -2.25 23.43
CA ASP A 229 -8.53 -1.23 22.72
C ASP A 229 -7.26 -0.82 23.49
N SER A 230 -6.10 -1.23 22.99
CA SER A 230 -4.90 -0.39 23.02
C SER A 230 -4.63 0.09 21.60
N PRO A 231 -4.63 1.39 21.32
CA PRO A 231 -4.56 1.88 19.94
C PRO A 231 -3.22 1.46 19.32
N ALA A 232 -3.28 0.77 18.18
CA ALA A 232 -2.11 0.53 17.35
C ALA A 232 -1.52 1.88 16.92
N VAL A 233 -0.24 2.08 17.15
CA VAL A 233 0.49 3.28 16.73
C VAL A 233 1.30 2.96 15.48
N LEU A 234 1.35 3.92 14.57
CA LEU A 234 2.10 3.83 13.32
C LEU A 234 3.36 4.67 13.42
N LYS A 235 4.53 4.08 13.15
CA LYS A 235 5.82 4.79 13.15
C LYS A 235 6.65 4.39 11.94
N ALA A 236 7.31 5.37 11.34
CA ALA A 236 8.25 5.18 10.24
C ALA A 236 9.70 5.13 10.75
N PHE A 237 10.48 4.21 10.18
CA PHE A 237 11.89 4.00 10.45
C PHE A 237 12.67 3.92 9.13
N SER A 238 13.88 4.47 9.12
CA SER A 238 14.81 4.37 8.00
C SER A 238 15.66 3.11 8.16
N LEU A 239 15.77 2.36 7.07
CA LEU A 239 16.60 1.18 6.91
C LEU A 239 17.69 1.50 5.89
N SER A 240 18.94 1.54 6.34
CA SER A 240 20.07 1.81 5.44
C SER A 240 20.29 0.63 4.48
N TYR A 241 20.80 0.94 3.29
CA TYR A 241 21.22 -0.06 2.32
C TYR A 241 22.25 -1.01 2.93
N ARG A 242 23.21 -0.47 3.69
CA ARG A 242 24.22 -1.26 4.40
C ARG A 242 23.60 -2.29 5.35
N ASN A 243 22.65 -1.88 6.19
CA ASN A 243 21.99 -2.80 7.12
C ASN A 243 21.18 -3.87 6.38
N THR A 244 20.51 -3.48 5.30
CA THR A 244 19.75 -4.40 4.45
C THR A 244 20.67 -5.45 3.80
N LEU A 245 21.84 -5.04 3.28
CA LEU A 245 22.84 -5.94 2.73
C LEU A 245 23.45 -6.86 3.78
N GLN A 246 23.70 -6.37 5.00
CA GLN A 246 24.23 -7.21 6.08
C GLN A 246 23.26 -8.33 6.46
N LEU A 247 21.96 -8.02 6.55
CA LEU A 247 20.93 -9.05 6.77
C LEU A 247 20.88 -10.04 5.61
N GLN A 248 20.99 -9.55 4.38
CA GLN A 248 21.05 -10.41 3.19
C GLN A 248 22.25 -11.36 3.26
N GLN A 249 23.44 -10.85 3.58
CA GLN A 249 24.68 -11.64 3.69
C GLN A 249 24.58 -12.68 4.81
N ALA A 250 24.00 -12.32 5.96
CA ALA A 250 23.77 -13.25 7.07
C ALA A 250 22.84 -14.40 6.67
N VAL A 251 21.82 -14.14 5.84
CA VAL A 251 20.94 -15.19 5.29
C VAL A 251 21.69 -16.13 4.34
N HIS A 252 22.53 -15.59 3.44
CA HIS A 252 23.26 -16.39 2.45
C HIS A 252 24.43 -17.20 3.05
N GLY A 253 25.14 -16.65 4.03
CA GLY A 253 26.36 -17.25 4.58
C GLY A 253 26.15 -18.62 5.23
N GLU A 254 24.95 -18.91 5.73
CA GLU A 254 24.63 -20.18 6.41
C GLU A 254 23.93 -21.21 5.50
N LEU A 255 23.41 -20.81 4.34
CA LEU A 255 22.61 -21.70 3.47
C LEU A 255 23.43 -22.41 2.38
N GLY A 256 24.71 -22.07 2.23
CA GLY A 256 25.59 -22.61 1.20
C GLY A 256 25.23 -22.14 -0.21
N ALA A 257 26.24 -22.04 -1.08
CA ALA A 257 26.12 -21.50 -2.45
C ALA A 257 25.29 -22.35 -3.44
N THR A 258 24.72 -23.48 -2.99
CA THR A 258 23.97 -24.43 -3.84
C THR A 258 22.46 -24.26 -3.77
N SER A 259 21.98 -23.29 -3.00
CA SER A 259 20.56 -23.03 -2.82
C SER A 259 20.16 -21.84 -3.72
N SER A 260 19.09 -22.01 -4.51
CA SER A 260 18.75 -21.19 -5.68
C SER A 260 18.75 -19.67 -5.40
N SER A 261 18.98 -18.88 -6.45
CA SER A 261 19.05 -17.41 -6.50
C SER A 261 17.85 -16.62 -5.94
N SER A 262 16.88 -17.29 -5.30
CA SER A 262 15.74 -16.68 -4.60
C SER A 262 15.87 -16.71 -3.06
N ILE A 263 16.83 -17.46 -2.52
CA ILE A 263 17.06 -17.60 -1.08
C ILE A 263 17.85 -16.39 -0.57
N GLY A 264 17.15 -15.34 -0.15
CA GLY A 264 17.77 -14.14 0.43
C GLY A 264 17.58 -12.85 -0.37
N ALA A 265 16.42 -12.66 -1.02
CA ALA A 265 16.07 -11.32 -1.50
C ALA A 265 16.18 -10.30 -0.34
N PRO A 266 16.75 -9.09 -0.56
CA PRO A 266 17.01 -8.14 0.53
C PRO A 266 15.77 -7.85 1.39
N ASP A 267 14.61 -7.81 0.74
CA ASP A 267 13.32 -7.57 1.40
C ASP A 267 12.88 -8.74 2.28
N GLY A 268 13.14 -9.97 1.86
CA GLY A 268 12.86 -11.18 2.65
C GLY A 268 13.70 -11.25 3.93
N SER A 269 14.98 -10.87 3.85
CA SER A 269 15.86 -10.81 5.03
C SER A 269 15.44 -9.72 6.02
N VAL A 270 15.03 -8.56 5.52
CA VAL A 270 14.46 -7.48 6.36
C VAL A 270 13.18 -7.93 7.04
N LEU A 271 12.25 -8.56 6.29
CA LEU A 271 11.01 -9.09 6.88
C LEU A 271 11.27 -10.17 7.93
N ALA A 272 12.21 -11.09 7.68
CA ALA A 272 12.57 -12.13 8.63
C ALA A 272 13.07 -11.53 9.95
N GLN A 273 13.96 -10.54 9.88
CA GLN A 273 14.49 -9.87 11.07
C GLN A 273 13.39 -9.09 11.80
N LEU A 274 12.54 -8.34 11.09
CA LEU A 274 11.44 -7.60 11.71
C LEU A 274 10.41 -8.53 12.34
N TRP A 275 10.07 -9.66 11.70
CA TRP A 275 9.14 -10.64 12.27
C TRP A 275 9.69 -11.27 13.55
N ARG A 276 11.00 -11.59 13.58
CA ARG A 276 11.68 -12.04 14.81
C ARG A 276 11.63 -10.99 15.92
N LEU A 277 11.94 -9.73 15.62
CA LEU A 277 11.95 -8.65 16.60
C LEU A 277 10.53 -8.34 17.14
N LEU A 278 9.51 -8.46 16.31
CA LEU A 278 8.12 -8.35 16.75
C LEU A 278 7.75 -9.50 17.70
N ALA A 279 8.13 -10.75 17.39
CA ALA A 279 7.91 -11.88 18.30
C ALA A 279 8.60 -11.68 19.66
N LYS A 280 9.85 -11.18 19.66
CA LYS A 280 10.57 -10.79 20.89
C LYS A 280 9.82 -9.72 21.70
N ALA A 281 9.29 -8.71 21.01
CA ALA A 281 8.60 -7.60 21.66
C ALA A 281 7.21 -7.98 22.20
N ARG A 282 6.53 -9.02 21.70
CA ARG A 282 5.19 -9.44 22.18
C ARG A 282 5.20 -10.26 23.47
N ARG A 283 6.11 -11.24 23.62
CA ARG A 283 6.17 -12.15 24.79
C ARG A 283 6.24 -11.45 26.15
N ALA A 284 6.75 -10.22 26.21
CA ALA A 284 6.79 -9.46 27.45
C ALA A 284 5.40 -9.05 28.00
N GLU A 285 4.29 -9.41 27.34
CA GLU A 285 2.92 -9.10 27.76
C GLU A 285 2.10 -10.30 28.28
N GLU A 286 2.44 -11.55 27.94
CA GLU A 286 1.52 -12.68 28.13
C GLU A 286 2.21 -13.95 28.69
N PRO A 287 1.56 -14.72 29.59
CA PRO A 287 2.06 -16.04 30.03
C PRO A 287 2.10 -17.03 28.86
N ASP A 288 2.94 -18.07 28.96
CA ASP A 288 3.06 -19.14 27.94
C ASP A 288 1.68 -19.78 27.65
N ASP A 289 1.03 -19.36 26.56
CA ASP A 289 -0.02 -20.14 25.91
C ASP A 289 0.64 -21.16 24.97
N ARG A 290 0.23 -22.41 25.07
CA ARG A 290 0.83 -23.54 24.35
C ARG A 290 0.57 -23.49 22.84
N ASP A 291 -0.40 -22.69 22.39
CA ASP A 291 -0.71 -22.57 20.97
C ASP A 291 0.08 -21.45 20.24
N ASN A 292 0.86 -20.60 20.93
CA ASN A 292 1.56 -19.35 20.51
C ASN A 292 2.06 -19.24 19.03
N ALA A 293 1.14 -19.31 18.08
CA ALA A 293 1.40 -19.44 16.65
C ALA A 293 1.38 -18.07 16.01
N SER A 294 2.57 -17.55 15.71
CA SER A 294 2.71 -16.34 14.91
C SER A 294 2.59 -16.65 13.42
N ARG A 295 1.88 -15.79 12.71
CA ARG A 295 1.79 -15.89 11.25
C ARG A 295 2.13 -14.57 10.58
N LEU A 296 2.89 -14.65 9.50
CA LEU A 296 3.27 -13.53 8.66
C LEU A 296 2.59 -13.67 7.31
N PHE A 297 1.65 -12.76 7.04
CA PHE A 297 0.99 -12.63 5.75
C PHE A 297 1.80 -11.73 4.81
N MET A 298 1.95 -12.16 3.57
CA MET A 298 2.67 -11.42 2.54
C MET A 298 1.86 -11.44 1.25
N PHE A 299 1.92 -10.36 0.47
CA PHE A 299 1.15 -10.24 -0.75
C PHE A 299 2.04 -10.47 -1.97
N VAL A 300 1.59 -11.33 -2.88
CA VAL A 300 2.32 -11.75 -4.08
C VAL A 300 1.55 -11.25 -5.31
N GLU A 301 2.25 -10.54 -6.19
CA GLU A 301 1.75 -10.09 -7.48
C GLU A 301 1.68 -11.29 -8.44
N GLY A 302 0.57 -11.45 -9.16
CA GLY A 302 0.34 -12.64 -9.98
C GLY A 302 0.07 -12.43 -11.46
N ARG A 303 0.28 -11.24 -12.02
CA ARG A 303 0.02 -10.99 -13.46
C ARG A 303 0.81 -11.94 -14.34
N SER A 304 2.07 -12.20 -13.99
CA SER A 304 2.93 -13.12 -14.76
C SER A 304 2.45 -14.57 -14.69
N PHE A 305 1.91 -15.01 -13.55
CA PHE A 305 1.40 -16.39 -13.40
C PHE A 305 0.10 -16.63 -14.18
N LEU A 306 -0.65 -15.58 -14.50
CA LEU A 306 -1.85 -15.63 -15.33
C LEU A 306 -1.62 -15.19 -16.79
N ASP A 307 -0.36 -15.02 -17.21
CA ASP A 307 0.02 -14.56 -18.55
C ASP A 307 -0.67 -13.24 -18.96
N LEU A 308 -0.96 -12.37 -17.99
CA LEU A 308 -1.66 -11.11 -18.23
C LEU A 308 -0.73 -10.09 -18.92
N PRO A 309 -1.27 -9.24 -19.81
CA PRO A 309 -0.47 -8.22 -20.48
C PRO A 309 0.14 -7.26 -19.45
N ARG A 310 1.34 -6.74 -19.74
CA ARG A 310 2.04 -5.78 -18.85
C ARG A 310 1.19 -4.59 -18.42
N GLY A 311 0.25 -4.15 -19.27
CA GLY A 311 -0.65 -3.05 -18.99
C GLY A 311 -1.93 -3.43 -18.24
N TYR A 312 -2.12 -4.69 -17.82
CA TYR A 312 -3.34 -5.13 -17.12
C TYR A 312 -3.59 -4.26 -15.89
N PHE A 313 -4.73 -3.57 -15.91
CA PHE A 313 -5.12 -2.62 -14.89
C PHE A 313 -6.23 -3.20 -14.02
N GLY A 314 -5.88 -3.61 -12.79
CA GLY A 314 -6.77 -4.25 -11.84
C GLY A 314 -6.07 -4.89 -10.66
N ASN A 315 -6.76 -5.76 -9.92
CA ASN A 315 -6.13 -6.56 -8.86
C ASN A 315 -5.69 -7.92 -9.38
N VAL A 316 -4.43 -8.30 -9.10
CA VAL A 316 -3.91 -9.66 -9.27
C VAL A 316 -2.96 -9.96 -8.11
N VAL A 317 -3.55 -10.18 -6.93
CA VAL A 317 -2.79 -10.31 -5.68
C VAL A 317 -3.19 -11.59 -4.95
N GLY A 318 -2.21 -12.44 -4.67
CA GLY A 318 -2.32 -13.58 -3.77
C GLY A 318 -1.77 -13.24 -2.39
N CYS A 319 -2.13 -14.02 -1.37
CA CYS A 319 -1.64 -13.81 -0.01
C CYS A 319 -1.01 -15.09 0.55
N ALA A 320 0.32 -15.03 0.71
CA ALA A 320 1.14 -16.08 1.31
C ALA A 320 1.08 -15.97 2.85
N CYS A 321 1.27 -17.09 3.54
CA CYS A 321 1.22 -17.16 5.00
C CYS A 321 2.36 -18.02 5.54
N ALA A 322 3.42 -17.39 6.04
CA ALA A 322 4.45 -18.07 6.81
C ALA A 322 3.96 -18.29 8.25
N ARG A 323 4.32 -19.42 8.86
CA ARG A 323 3.86 -19.80 10.20
C ARG A 323 5.01 -20.32 11.04
N SER A 324 5.02 -19.94 12.31
CA SER A 324 5.98 -20.41 13.32
C SER A 324 5.40 -20.19 14.72
N THR A 325 6.02 -20.71 15.76
CA THR A 325 5.78 -20.23 17.13
C THR A 325 6.63 -19.01 17.42
N GLU A 326 6.21 -18.12 18.32
CA GLU A 326 7.04 -16.98 18.73
C GLU A 326 8.35 -17.42 19.39
N GLU A 327 8.35 -18.53 20.12
CA GLU A 327 9.55 -19.15 20.69
C GLU A 327 10.53 -19.53 19.56
N ALA A 328 10.08 -20.27 18.56
CA ALA A 328 10.91 -20.68 17.44
C ALA A 328 11.39 -19.48 16.60
N LEU A 329 10.61 -18.39 16.51
CA LEU A 329 11.04 -17.15 15.86
C LEU A 329 12.15 -16.46 16.66
N ARG A 330 12.00 -16.37 17.98
CA ARG A 330 12.98 -15.72 18.86
C ARG A 330 14.31 -16.45 18.87
N ASP A 331 14.25 -17.77 19.03
CA ASP A 331 15.42 -18.63 19.23
C ASP A 331 15.99 -19.14 17.89
N GLY A 332 15.22 -18.99 16.80
CA GLY A 332 15.61 -19.39 15.45
C GLY A 332 16.62 -18.44 14.80
N SER A 333 17.48 -19.01 13.95
CA SER A 333 18.43 -18.23 13.15
C SER A 333 17.72 -17.43 12.06
N LEU A 334 18.26 -16.27 11.69
CA LEU A 334 17.70 -15.44 10.62
C LEU A 334 17.49 -16.22 9.29
N PRO A 335 18.43 -17.07 8.82
CA PRO A 335 18.22 -17.90 7.64
C PRO A 335 17.04 -18.88 7.76
N SER A 336 16.81 -19.45 8.95
CA SER A 336 15.68 -20.35 9.18
C SER A 336 14.34 -19.64 8.99
N ILE A 337 14.22 -18.42 9.52
CA ILE A 337 13.01 -17.58 9.41
C ILE A 337 12.82 -17.08 7.98
N ALA A 338 13.90 -16.64 7.31
CA ALA A 338 13.86 -16.23 5.92
C ALA A 338 13.37 -17.37 4.99
N ARG A 339 13.76 -18.62 5.29
CA ARG A 339 13.29 -19.80 4.57
C ARG A 339 11.81 -20.10 4.79
N LEU A 340 11.26 -19.85 6.00
CA LEU A 340 9.81 -19.94 6.23
C LEU A 340 9.04 -18.96 5.34
N ILE A 341 9.52 -17.71 5.28
CA ILE A 341 8.96 -16.66 4.43
C ILE A 341 8.98 -17.08 2.96
N GLN A 342 10.14 -17.52 2.48
CA GLN A 342 10.33 -17.88 1.09
C GLN A 342 9.48 -19.10 0.69
N ASN A 343 9.43 -20.13 1.52
CA ASN A 343 8.62 -21.32 1.25
C ASN A 343 7.13 -20.93 1.13
N ALA A 344 6.64 -20.07 2.02
CA ALA A 344 5.26 -19.59 1.97
C ALA A 344 4.96 -18.77 0.70
N VAL A 345 5.90 -17.92 0.26
CA VAL A 345 5.75 -17.17 -1.00
C VAL A 345 5.80 -18.12 -2.20
N ALA A 346 6.74 -19.06 -2.23
CA ALA A 346 6.90 -20.03 -3.30
C ALA A 346 5.68 -20.95 -3.46
N GLU A 347 5.01 -21.31 -2.36
CA GLU A 347 3.79 -22.14 -2.37
C GLU A 347 2.68 -21.54 -3.24
N ILE A 348 2.56 -20.22 -3.30
CA ILE A 348 1.50 -19.53 -4.05
C ILE A 348 1.98 -18.89 -5.36
N SER A 349 3.28 -18.98 -5.64
CA SER A 349 3.93 -18.34 -6.80
C SER A 349 3.80 -19.21 -8.06
N CYS A 350 2.56 -19.56 -8.42
CA CYS A 350 2.27 -20.43 -9.55
C CYS A 350 0.90 -20.12 -10.18
N ARG A 351 0.73 -20.52 -11.44
CA ARG A 351 -0.52 -20.32 -12.19
C ARG A 351 -1.69 -21.03 -11.54
N GLU A 352 -1.45 -22.24 -11.03
CA GLU A 352 -2.44 -23.10 -10.40
C GLU A 352 -3.08 -22.43 -9.18
N PHE A 353 -2.29 -21.75 -8.36
CA PHE A 353 -2.80 -21.02 -7.20
C PHE A 353 -3.70 -19.85 -7.63
N PHE A 354 -3.23 -18.99 -8.53
CA PHE A 354 -4.00 -17.81 -8.95
C PHE A 354 -5.27 -18.19 -9.71
N GLN A 355 -5.23 -19.22 -10.55
CA GLN A 355 -6.43 -19.73 -11.21
C GLN A 355 -7.42 -20.36 -10.20
N SER A 356 -6.91 -21.11 -9.21
CA SER A 356 -7.75 -21.66 -8.15
C SER A 356 -8.39 -20.56 -7.29
N LEU A 357 -7.71 -19.43 -7.09
CA LEU A 357 -8.26 -18.26 -6.39
C LEU A 357 -9.42 -17.63 -7.17
N VAL A 358 -9.28 -17.50 -8.50
CA VAL A 358 -10.36 -17.03 -9.38
C VAL A 358 -11.59 -17.93 -9.27
N ASP A 359 -11.38 -19.25 -9.37
CA ASP A 359 -12.43 -20.25 -9.26
C ASP A 359 -13.09 -20.26 -7.88
N TRP A 360 -12.29 -20.10 -6.82
CA TRP A 360 -12.79 -20.04 -5.45
C TRP A 360 -13.73 -18.87 -5.26
N VAL A 361 -13.39 -17.69 -5.79
CA VAL A 361 -14.30 -16.54 -5.77
C VAL A 361 -15.58 -16.82 -6.54
N GLU A 362 -15.49 -17.49 -7.70
CA GLU A 362 -16.67 -17.84 -8.48
C GLU A 362 -17.58 -18.80 -7.71
N ALA A 363 -17.00 -19.82 -7.08
CA ALA A 363 -17.70 -20.74 -6.20
C ALA A 363 -18.33 -20.02 -4.98
N GLN A 364 -17.67 -18.99 -4.44
CA GLN A 364 -18.25 -18.17 -3.37
C GLN A 364 -19.36 -17.24 -3.87
N ARG A 365 -19.37 -16.78 -5.12
CA ARG A 365 -20.51 -16.01 -5.67
C ARG A 365 -21.77 -16.88 -5.74
N LEU A 366 -21.59 -18.18 -5.96
CA LEU A 366 -22.67 -19.18 -5.86
C LEU A 366 -23.04 -19.51 -4.41
N SER A 367 -22.19 -19.16 -3.43
CA SER A 367 -22.44 -19.36 -2.01
C SER A 367 -23.02 -18.08 -1.39
N THR A 368 -24.17 -18.17 -0.72
CA THR A 368 -24.85 -17.03 -0.10
C THR A 368 -24.10 -16.43 1.10
N ALA A 369 -22.87 -16.86 1.36
CA ALA A 369 -22.08 -16.45 2.51
C ALA A 369 -21.07 -15.35 2.11
N ARG A 370 -21.51 -14.10 2.14
CA ARG A 370 -20.62 -12.93 2.21
C ARG A 370 -19.84 -13.01 3.53
N GLN A 371 -18.75 -13.78 3.57
CA GLN A 371 -17.91 -13.88 4.75
C GLN A 371 -16.94 -12.69 4.76
N GLU A 372 -17.26 -11.73 5.60
CA GLU A 372 -16.39 -10.63 6.00
C GLU A 372 -15.01 -11.20 6.39
N HIS A 373 -13.98 -10.80 5.65
CA HIS A 373 -12.59 -11.19 5.90
C HIS A 373 -12.06 -10.46 7.15
N GLY A 374 -12.46 -10.91 8.34
CA GLY A 374 -11.72 -10.65 9.56
C GLY A 374 -10.59 -11.67 9.66
N LEU A 375 -9.36 -11.23 9.96
CA LEU A 375 -8.21 -12.10 10.33
C LEU A 375 -8.05 -12.09 11.85
N SER A 376 -7.70 -13.24 12.43
CA SER A 376 -7.75 -13.45 13.88
C SER A 376 -6.69 -12.56 14.53
N MET A 377 -6.90 -12.22 15.79
CA MET A 377 -6.29 -11.02 16.40
C MET A 377 -4.88 -11.21 16.96
N GLU A 378 -4.57 -12.43 17.39
CA GLU A 378 -3.43 -12.68 18.26
C GLU A 378 -2.27 -13.24 17.42
N HIS A 379 -1.14 -12.52 17.44
CA HIS A 379 0.16 -12.91 16.84
C HIS A 379 0.28 -12.87 15.30
N TYR A 380 -0.65 -12.22 14.61
CA TYR A 380 -0.56 -12.02 13.16
C TYR A 380 0.14 -10.72 12.76
N VAL A 381 0.94 -10.80 11.70
CA VAL A 381 1.62 -9.67 11.06
C VAL A 381 1.26 -9.69 9.57
N ALA A 382 0.85 -8.55 9.02
CA ALA A 382 0.73 -8.40 7.57
C ALA A 382 1.85 -7.50 7.04
N ALA A 383 2.66 -8.08 6.16
CA ALA A 383 3.71 -7.39 5.44
C ALA A 383 3.23 -6.95 4.06
N THR A 384 3.41 -5.66 3.77
CA THR A 384 3.17 -5.04 2.47
C THR A 384 4.50 -4.53 1.92
N LEU A 385 4.99 -5.13 0.84
CA LEU A 385 6.27 -4.78 0.23
C LEU A 385 6.03 -3.95 -1.04
N TRP A 386 6.33 -2.65 -0.98
CA TRP A 386 6.24 -1.72 -2.12
C TRP A 386 7.61 -1.20 -2.53
N THR A 387 8.67 -1.96 -2.27
CA THR A 387 10.07 -1.59 -2.57
C THR A 387 10.32 -1.33 -4.06
N PHE A 388 9.50 -1.90 -4.94
CA PHE A 388 9.53 -1.67 -6.39
C PHE A 388 8.80 -0.39 -6.83
N ALA A 389 8.05 0.27 -5.95
CA ALA A 389 7.20 1.39 -6.33
C ALA A 389 8.06 2.59 -6.78
N PRO A 390 7.78 3.19 -7.95
CA PRO A 390 8.65 4.20 -8.56
C PRO A 390 8.42 5.59 -7.96
N PHE A 391 8.13 5.68 -6.66
CA PHE A 391 7.67 6.92 -6.03
C PHE A 391 8.64 8.07 -6.25
N TYR A 392 9.94 7.82 -6.15
CA TYR A 392 10.99 8.83 -6.35
C TYR A 392 11.30 9.15 -7.82
N ASP A 393 10.65 8.50 -8.78
CA ASP A 393 10.75 8.80 -10.21
C ASP A 393 9.57 9.63 -10.73
N LEU A 394 8.57 9.92 -9.89
CA LEU A 394 7.34 10.61 -10.27
C LEU A 394 7.54 12.12 -10.43
N ASN A 395 8.05 12.55 -11.58
CA ASN A 395 8.17 13.98 -11.90
C ASN A 395 6.87 14.54 -12.50
N PHE A 396 6.21 15.46 -11.78
CA PHE A 396 5.00 16.16 -12.26
C PHE A 396 5.29 17.57 -12.84
N GLY A 397 6.53 17.82 -13.28
CA GLY A 397 7.00 19.10 -13.82
C GLY A 397 7.98 19.82 -12.89
N GLU A 398 7.93 19.54 -11.59
CA GLU A 398 8.69 20.27 -10.54
C GLU A 398 9.74 19.42 -9.84
N GLY A 399 10.34 18.49 -10.60
CA GLY A 399 11.32 17.55 -10.08
C GLY A 399 10.67 16.35 -9.40
N ARG A 400 11.49 15.62 -8.63
CA ARG A 400 11.13 14.34 -8.01
C ARG A 400 10.64 14.54 -6.57
N PRO A 401 9.82 13.63 -6.02
CA PRO A 401 9.48 13.65 -4.61
C PRO A 401 10.73 13.63 -3.73
N THR A 402 10.75 14.46 -2.69
CA THR A 402 11.78 14.44 -1.65
C THR A 402 11.49 13.37 -0.60
N PHE A 403 10.24 12.92 -0.50
CA PHE A 403 9.83 11.82 0.37
C PHE A 403 8.55 11.15 -0.13
N ALA A 404 8.40 9.86 0.15
CA ALA A 404 7.17 9.11 -0.09
C ALA A 404 6.79 8.30 1.15
N ILE A 405 5.50 8.30 1.50
CA ILE A 405 4.96 7.50 2.60
C ILE A 405 3.57 6.98 2.24
N THR A 406 3.12 5.96 2.95
CA THR A 406 1.73 5.50 2.87
C THR A 406 1.04 5.63 4.22
N ASN A 407 -0.24 5.95 4.20
CA ASN A 407 -1.11 5.86 5.36
C ASN A 407 -1.93 4.56 5.26
N PRO A 408 -1.42 3.44 5.76
CA PRO A 408 -2.20 2.21 5.77
C PRO A 408 -3.48 2.45 6.55
N ALA A 409 -4.60 1.90 6.07
CA ALA A 409 -5.84 1.93 6.85
C ALA A 409 -5.55 1.38 8.26
N PRO A 410 -6.12 1.95 9.33
CA PRO A 410 -5.93 1.44 10.68
C PRO A 410 -6.18 -0.06 10.73
N ARG A 411 -5.12 -0.85 10.91
CA ARG A 411 -5.23 -2.29 11.10
C ARG A 411 -5.56 -2.51 12.57
N ARG A 412 -6.86 -2.40 12.90
CA ARG A 412 -7.35 -2.67 14.26
C ARG A 412 -7.03 -4.09 14.72
N PHE A 413 -6.82 -4.99 13.76
CA PHE A 413 -6.89 -6.43 13.99
C PHE A 413 -5.57 -7.20 13.90
N PHE A 414 -4.49 -6.59 13.39
CA PHE A 414 -3.20 -7.25 13.27
C PHE A 414 -2.08 -6.23 13.09
N ASP A 415 -0.84 -6.64 13.41
CA ASP A 415 0.32 -5.78 13.25
C ASP A 415 0.63 -5.55 11.77
N GLY A 416 0.96 -4.32 11.42
CA GLY A 416 1.32 -3.92 10.05
C GLY A 416 2.81 -3.71 9.90
N LEU A 417 3.39 -4.35 8.89
CA LEU A 417 4.70 -3.99 8.35
C LEU A 417 4.52 -3.49 6.92
N VAL A 418 5.03 -2.29 6.62
CA VAL A 418 5.11 -1.81 5.24
C VAL A 418 6.55 -1.43 4.94
N ILE A 419 7.11 -1.96 3.86
CA ILE A 419 8.45 -1.60 3.39
C ILE A 419 8.32 -0.82 2.09
N LEU A 420 8.83 0.40 2.08
CA LEU A 420 8.83 1.32 0.95
C LEU A 420 10.28 1.58 0.48
N PRO A 421 10.48 2.07 -0.76
CA PRO A 421 11.77 2.66 -1.13
C PRO A 421 12.15 3.80 -0.16
N GLY A 422 13.45 3.97 0.06
CA GLY A 422 14.03 5.03 0.89
C GLY A 422 14.33 6.28 0.08
N HIS A 423 14.58 7.39 0.79
CA HIS A 423 14.72 8.72 0.17
C HIS A 423 16.17 9.22 0.04
N HIS A 424 17.14 8.63 0.75
CA HIS A 424 18.52 9.14 0.83
C HIS A 424 19.47 8.55 -0.24
N GLN A 425 19.33 7.27 -0.53
CA GLN A 425 20.10 6.54 -1.55
C GLN A 425 19.17 5.60 -2.30
N GLU A 426 19.44 5.33 -3.59
CA GLU A 426 18.58 4.50 -4.47
C GLU A 426 18.25 3.10 -3.90
N ALA A 427 18.96 2.64 -2.86
CA ALA A 427 18.77 1.32 -2.26
C ALA A 427 18.36 1.32 -0.76
N ASP A 428 18.26 2.51 -0.13
CA ASP A 428 17.70 2.64 1.22
C ASP A 428 16.22 2.26 1.23
N LYS A 429 15.66 1.97 2.41
CA LYS A 429 14.25 1.60 2.58
C LYS A 429 13.62 2.37 3.74
N THR A 430 12.30 2.51 3.70
CA THR A 430 11.51 3.02 4.83
C THR A 430 10.60 1.91 5.33
N ALA A 431 10.71 1.55 6.61
CA ALA A 431 9.82 0.62 7.29
C ALA A 431 8.76 1.38 8.08
N LEU A 432 7.48 1.18 7.76
CA LEU A 432 6.38 1.59 8.61
C LEU A 432 5.92 0.41 9.44
N ILE A 433 5.89 0.62 10.76
CA ILE A 433 5.54 -0.40 11.74
C ILE A 433 4.27 0.09 12.46
N GLN A 434 3.20 -0.69 12.36
CA GLN A 434 1.91 -0.46 13.02
C GLN A 434 1.68 -1.55 14.05
N VAL A 435 1.87 -1.24 15.32
CA VAL A 435 1.76 -2.22 16.43
C VAL A 435 1.23 -1.53 17.69
N ARG A 436 0.85 -2.30 18.72
CA ARG A 436 0.48 -1.73 20.03
C ARG A 436 1.60 -0.84 20.58
N ALA A 437 1.25 0.26 21.24
CA ALA A 437 2.23 1.23 21.75
C ALA A 437 3.28 0.61 22.68
N SER A 438 2.88 -0.29 23.56
CA SER A 438 3.75 -1.06 24.45
C SER A 438 4.74 -1.94 23.69
N CYS A 439 4.27 -2.66 22.67
CA CYS A 439 5.11 -3.45 21.75
C CYS A 439 6.11 -2.56 21.00
N LEU A 440 5.67 -1.40 20.51
CA LEU A 440 6.55 -0.46 19.81
C LEU A 440 7.65 0.09 20.73
N ASN A 441 7.34 0.35 22.00
CA ASN A 441 8.33 0.85 22.96
C ASN A 441 9.41 -0.19 23.22
N ARG A 442 9.02 -1.44 23.51
CA ARG A 442 9.98 -2.54 23.66
C ARG A 442 10.81 -2.79 22.41
N LEU A 443 10.19 -2.69 21.23
CA LEU A 443 10.90 -2.79 19.96
C LEU A 443 11.97 -1.69 19.83
N LYS A 444 11.68 -0.45 20.23
CA LYS A 444 12.66 0.64 20.22
C LYS A 444 13.80 0.47 21.23
N ASP A 445 13.55 -0.24 22.32
CA ASP A 445 14.53 -0.51 23.37
C ASP A 445 15.43 -1.72 23.02
N ASP A 446 15.04 -2.53 22.02
CA ASP A 446 15.83 -3.68 21.56
C ASP A 446 17.11 -3.25 20.82
N PRO A 447 18.32 -3.69 21.26
CA PRO A 447 19.58 -3.28 20.63
C PRO A 447 19.73 -3.71 19.16
N GLU A 448 19.16 -4.85 18.77
CA GLU A 448 19.19 -5.30 17.38
C GLU A 448 18.30 -4.40 16.51
N PHE A 449 17.15 -3.98 17.04
CA PHE A 449 16.28 -3.04 16.35
C PHE A 449 16.94 -1.67 16.20
N GLN A 450 17.60 -1.14 17.24
CA GLN A 450 18.32 0.14 17.17
C GLN A 450 19.48 0.12 16.16
N THR A 451 20.12 -1.04 16.00
CA THR A 451 21.18 -1.24 15.00
C THR A 451 20.60 -1.29 13.58
N LEU A 452 19.43 -1.92 13.42
CA LEU A 452 18.76 -2.10 12.13
C LEU A 452 18.07 -0.82 11.63
N CYS A 453 17.27 -0.20 12.49
CA CYS A 453 16.32 0.85 12.19
C CYS A 453 16.74 2.16 12.86
N SER A 454 16.67 3.27 12.11
CA SER A 454 16.85 4.61 12.67
C SER A 454 15.58 5.45 12.51
N PRO A 455 15.35 6.50 13.32
CA PRO A 455 14.24 7.41 13.08
C PRO A 455 14.32 8.05 11.70
N VAL A 456 13.21 8.06 10.96
CA VAL A 456 13.15 8.80 9.68
C VAL A 456 13.38 10.29 9.94
N ARG A 457 14.30 10.87 9.17
CA ARG A 457 14.49 12.32 9.08
C ARG A 457 14.12 12.75 7.68
N PHE A 458 13.12 13.62 7.54
CA PHE A 458 12.87 14.25 6.25
C PHE A 458 13.88 15.39 6.07
N PRO A 459 14.33 15.62 4.83
CA PRO A 459 15.07 16.83 4.51
C PRO A 459 14.12 18.02 4.68
N VAL A 460 14.22 18.72 5.81
CA VAL A 460 13.59 20.03 5.97
C VAL A 460 14.46 21.01 5.22
N THR A 461 13.96 21.54 4.11
CA THR A 461 14.48 22.81 3.58
C THR A 461 14.09 23.89 4.58
N ASP A 462 15.01 24.21 5.49
CA ASP A 462 14.87 25.38 6.34
C ASP A 462 15.23 26.61 5.49
N PRO A 463 14.28 27.52 5.18
CA PRO A 463 14.57 28.71 4.40
C PRO A 463 15.65 29.60 5.05
N GLN A 464 15.87 29.46 6.37
CA GLN A 464 16.88 30.23 7.10
C GLN A 464 18.29 29.64 7.00
N HIS A 465 18.45 28.39 6.51
CA HIS A 465 19.78 27.78 6.37
C HIS A 465 20.42 28.04 5.02
N SER A 466 19.63 28.30 3.97
CA SER A 466 20.16 28.65 2.64
C SER A 466 20.83 30.03 2.58
N SER A 467 20.53 30.93 3.52
CA SER A 467 21.15 32.26 3.61
C SER A 467 22.45 32.31 4.42
N ARG A 468 22.84 31.22 5.08
CA ARG A 468 24.09 31.14 5.87
C ARG A 468 25.26 30.44 5.16
N ILE A 469 25.03 29.91 3.96
CA ILE A 469 26.08 29.26 3.15
C ILE A 469 26.64 30.22 2.08
N SER A 470 26.10 31.45 2.00
CA SER A 470 26.51 32.49 1.06
C SER A 470 26.96 33.79 1.75
N ALA A 471 27.53 33.70 2.95
CA ALA A 471 28.17 34.82 3.64
C ALA A 471 29.65 34.51 3.91
#